data_AF-A0A0B1TRF9-F1
#
_entry.id   AF-A0A0B1TRF9-F1
#
_cell.length_a   1.000
_cell.length_b   1.000
_cell.length_c   1.000
_cell.angle_alpha   90.00
_cell.angle_beta   90.00
_cell.angle_gamma   90.00
#
_symmetry.space_group_name_H-M   'P 1'
#
loop_
_entity.id
_entity.type
_entity.pdbx_description
1 polymer ?
#
loop_
_entity_poly.entity_id
_entity_poly.type
_entity_poly.pdbx_seq_one_letter_code
_entity_poly.pdbx_strand_id
1 'polypeptide(L)'
;MVQKFDYRVCFVCGQGFDKDDIAKHETNCLNGWMRECDRLERRFEARTPEPLEIPSIDGTKDLRRLNDHAKDQAARAQLLRCRKCNEKVPFRKADDHRCTRFDPPIEFFF
;
A
#
# COMPACT_ATOMS: atom_id res chain seq x y z
N MET A 1 3.99 6.22 34.70
CA MET A 1 2.97 5.33 34.09
C MET A 1 2.77 5.81 32.66
N VAL A 2 3.25 5.05 31.66
CA VAL A 2 3.02 5.42 30.25
C VAL A 2 1.57 5.04 29.94
N GLN A 3 0.72 6.03 29.68
CA GLN A 3 -0.61 5.81 29.12
C GLN A 3 -0.44 4.99 27.83
N LYS A 4 -0.72 3.69 27.88
CA LYS A 4 -0.77 2.84 26.69
C LYS A 4 -2.05 3.23 25.95
N PHE A 5 -1.93 4.17 25.02
CA PHE A 5 -2.98 4.38 24.04
C PHE A 5 -3.00 3.15 23.12
N ASP A 6 -4.16 2.49 23.06
CA ASP A 6 -4.39 1.38 22.14
C ASP A 6 -4.52 1.95 20.72
N TYR A 7 -3.38 2.20 20.07
CA TYR A 7 -3.34 2.67 18.69
C TYR A 7 -3.27 1.50 17.71
N ARG A 8 -3.88 1.70 16.55
CA ARG A 8 -3.86 0.76 15.42
C ARG A 8 -3.22 1.43 14.21
N VAL A 9 -2.47 0.67 13.43
CA VAL A 9 -1.87 1.13 12.17
C VAL A 9 -2.77 0.73 11.01
N CYS A 10 -3.02 1.65 10.08
CA CYS A 10 -3.77 1.36 8.86
C CYS A 10 -2.94 0.48 7.93
N PHE A 11 -3.50 -0.64 7.49
CA PHE A 11 -2.82 -1.59 6.60
C PHE A 11 -2.63 -1.10 5.15
N VAL A 12 -3.18 0.07 4.79
CA VAL A 12 -3.07 0.66 3.45
C VAL A 12 -2.05 1.79 3.41
N CYS A 13 -2.13 2.75 4.34
CA CYS A 13 -1.30 3.95 4.35
C CYS A 13 -0.20 3.95 5.42
N GLY A 14 -0.28 3.05 6.41
CA GLY A 14 0.71 2.92 7.49
C GLY A 14 0.63 3.99 8.58
N GLN A 15 -0.40 4.85 8.57
CA GLN A 15 -0.62 5.85 9.61
C GLN A 15 -1.27 5.24 10.85
N GLY A 16 -0.93 5.77 12.03
CA GLY A 16 -1.50 5.36 13.32
C GLY A 16 -2.79 6.13 13.63
N PHE A 17 -3.81 5.42 14.08
CA PHE A 17 -5.11 5.95 14.50
C PHE A 17 -5.55 5.32 15.81
N ASP A 18 -6.49 5.98 16.48
CA ASP A 18 -7.21 5.40 17.60
C ASP A 18 -8.03 4.19 17.14
N LYS A 19 -8.17 3.21 18.02
CA LYS A 19 -8.89 1.96 17.75
C LYS A 19 -10.34 2.17 17.31
N ASP A 20 -10.98 3.26 17.72
CA ASP A 20 -12.36 3.57 17.38
C ASP A 20 -12.50 4.16 15.97
N ASP A 21 -11.48 4.86 15.48
CA ASP A 21 -11.49 5.54 14.19
C ASP A 21 -10.81 4.75 13.06
N ILE A 22 -9.93 3.80 13.41
CA ILE A 22 -9.17 3.01 12.43
C ILE A 22 -10.07 2.28 11.43
N ALA A 23 -11.19 1.70 11.85
CA ALA A 23 -12.05 0.90 10.96
C ALA A 23 -12.70 1.77 9.88
N LYS A 24 -13.15 2.98 10.24
CA LYS A 24 -13.70 3.96 9.30
C LYS A 24 -12.60 4.46 8.36
N HIS A 25 -11.42 4.75 8.90
CA HIS A 25 -10.28 5.16 8.11
C HIS A 25 -9.86 4.08 7.11
N GLU A 26 -9.67 2.84 7.53
CA GLU A 26 -9.24 1.71 6.68
C GLU A 26 -10.18 1.52 5.49
N THR A 27 -11.49 1.56 5.72
CA THR A 27 -12.50 1.45 4.66
C THR A 27 -12.37 2.58 3.64
N ASN A 28 -12.29 3.82 4.12
CA ASN A 28 -12.16 4.99 3.24
C ASN A 28 -10.80 5.03 2.51
N CYS A 29 -9.73 4.64 3.20
CA CYS A 29 -8.38 4.62 2.67
C CYS A 29 -8.25 3.54 1.59
N LEU A 30 -8.80 2.35 1.82
CA LEU A 30 -8.81 1.27 0.83
C LEU A 30 -9.61 1.67 -0.42
N ASN A 31 -10.79 2.27 -0.25
CA ASN A 31 -11.60 2.75 -1.38
C ASN A 31 -10.86 3.80 -2.22
N GLY A 32 -10.17 4.75 -1.57
CA GLY A 32 -9.35 5.75 -2.26
C GLY A 32 -8.16 5.13 -2.98
N TRP A 33 -7.46 4.21 -2.31
CA TRP A 33 -6.33 3.47 -2.89
C TRP A 33 -6.75 2.66 -4.13
N MET A 34 -7.88 1.94 -4.06
CA MET A 34 -8.39 1.15 -5.18
C MET A 34 -8.69 1.99 -6.41
N ARG A 35 -9.36 3.15 -6.24
CA ARG A 35 -9.67 4.07 -7.36
C ARG A 35 -8.42 4.59 -8.06
N GLU A 36 -7.40 4.87 -7.27
CA GLU A 36 -6.14 5.39 -7.79
C GLU A 36 -5.29 4.28 -8.43
N CYS A 37 -5.33 3.06 -7.88
CA CYS A 37 -4.76 1.89 -8.52
C CYS A 37 -5.41 1.58 -9.87
N ASP A 38 -6.74 1.68 -9.97
CA ASP A 38 -7.50 1.52 -11.22
C ASP A 38 -7.05 2.55 -12.26
N ARG A 39 -6.88 3.81 -11.87
CA ARG A 39 -6.31 4.86 -12.74
C ARG A 39 -4.90 4.51 -13.24
N LEU A 40 -4.08 3.88 -12.40
CA LEU A 40 -2.66 3.60 -12.67
C LEU A 40 -2.40 2.22 -13.28
N GLU A 41 -3.41 1.34 -13.37
CA GLU A 41 -3.27 -0.09 -13.73
C GLU A 41 -2.55 -0.33 -15.06
N ARG A 42 -2.70 0.61 -16.00
CA ARG A 42 -2.13 0.55 -17.35
C ARG A 42 -0.62 0.68 -17.34
N ARG A 43 -0.07 1.50 -16.43
CA ARG A 43 1.38 1.80 -16.35
C ARG A 43 2.05 1.06 -15.20
N PHE A 44 1.31 0.81 -14.13
CA PHE A 44 1.82 0.26 -12.89
C PHE A 44 1.07 -0.99 -12.47
N GLU A 45 1.79 -1.87 -11.79
CA GLU A 45 1.25 -3.00 -11.08
C GLU A 45 1.29 -2.68 -9.58
N ALA A 46 0.14 -2.73 -8.92
CA ALA A 46 -0.02 -2.53 -7.49
C ALA A 46 -0.32 -3.87 -6.80
N ARG A 47 0.12 -4.04 -5.56
CA ARG A 47 -0.30 -5.17 -4.72
C ARG A 47 -1.39 -4.72 -3.76
N THR A 48 -2.53 -5.41 -3.82
CA THR A 48 -3.63 -5.21 -2.88
C THR A 48 -3.17 -5.54 -1.47
N PRO A 49 -3.33 -4.61 -0.51
CA PRO A 49 -3.01 -4.90 0.88
C PRO A 49 -4.11 -5.75 1.51
N GLU A 50 -3.71 -6.74 2.30
CA GLU A 50 -4.63 -7.71 2.92
C GLU A 50 -4.65 -7.55 4.44
N PRO A 51 -5.83 -7.43 5.06
CA PRO A 51 -5.94 -7.40 6.52
C PRO A 51 -5.52 -8.75 7.12
N LEU A 52 -4.99 -8.72 8.35
CA LEU A 52 -4.70 -9.96 9.08
C LEU A 52 -6.01 -10.55 9.61
N GLU A 53 -6.51 -11.62 8.97
CA GLU A 53 -7.73 -12.31 9.40
C GLU A 53 -7.50 -13.37 10.48
N ILE A 54 -6.24 -13.76 10.73
CA ILE A 54 -5.92 -14.92 11.58
C ILE A 54 -6.00 -14.52 13.07
N PRO A 55 -6.95 -15.07 13.86
CA PRO A 55 -6.92 -14.93 15.31
C PRO A 55 -5.65 -15.61 15.87
N SER A 56 -5.04 -15.04 16.90
CA SER A 56 -3.93 -15.73 17.58
C SER A 56 -4.41 -17.10 18.08
N ILE A 57 -3.51 -18.08 18.13
CA ILE A 57 -3.80 -19.46 18.58
C ILE A 57 -4.44 -19.45 19.98
N ASP A 58 -4.09 -18.46 20.80
CA ASP A 58 -4.61 -18.26 22.16
C ASP A 58 -5.89 -17.41 22.21
N GLY A 59 -6.50 -17.07 21.07
CA GLY A 59 -7.67 -16.18 20.98
C GLY A 59 -7.41 -14.71 21.31
N THR A 60 -6.18 -14.36 21.70
CA THR A 60 -5.77 -12.99 22.04
C THR A 60 -5.45 -12.18 20.79
N LYS A 61 -6.06 -10.99 20.65
CA LYS A 61 -5.69 -10.04 19.60
C LYS A 61 -4.47 -9.26 20.06
N ASP A 62 -3.26 -9.76 19.75
CA ASP A 62 -2.02 -9.02 20.01
C ASP A 62 -1.97 -7.79 19.09
N LEU A 63 -2.20 -6.61 19.69
CA LEU A 63 -2.18 -5.32 19.01
C LEU A 63 -0.83 -5.06 18.33
N ARG A 64 0.27 -5.52 18.92
CA ARG A 64 1.60 -5.38 18.33
C ARG A 64 1.69 -6.15 17.02
N ARG A 65 1.28 -7.42 17.04
CA ARG A 65 1.25 -8.28 15.84
C ARG A 65 0.36 -7.71 14.74
N LEU A 66 -0.81 -7.18 15.11
CA LEU A 66 -1.72 -6.54 14.15
C LEU A 66 -1.10 -5.29 13.52
N ASN A 67 -0.43 -4.48 14.32
CA ASN A 67 0.24 -3.26 13.85
C ASN A 67 1.47 -3.58 12.98
N ASP A 68 2.25 -4.61 13.32
CA ASP A 68 3.42 -5.00 12.54
C ASP A 68 2.99 -5.57 11.18
N HIS A 69 1.97 -6.43 11.13
CA HIS A 69 1.38 -6.87 9.86
C HIS A 69 0.84 -5.69 9.05
N ALA A 70 0.11 -4.76 9.69
CA ALA A 70 -0.42 -3.59 8.99
C ALA A 70 0.69 -2.72 8.39
N LYS A 71 1.83 -2.53 9.06
CA LYS A 71 2.98 -1.80 8.52
C LYS A 71 3.55 -2.49 7.28
N ASP A 72 3.71 -3.81 7.32
CA ASP A 72 4.22 -4.58 6.20
C ASP A 72 3.29 -4.50 4.98
N GLN A 73 1.99 -4.61 5.21
CA GLN A 73 0.98 -4.46 4.16
C GLN A 73 0.95 -3.04 3.58
N ALA A 74 1.03 -2.03 4.43
CA ALA A 74 1.07 -0.65 4.00
C ALA A 74 2.32 -0.36 3.17
N ALA A 75 3.49 -0.85 3.58
CA ALA A 75 4.72 -0.71 2.81
C ALA A 75 4.58 -1.33 1.40
N ARG A 76 3.89 -2.47 1.29
CA ARG A 76 3.63 -3.14 0.01
C ARG A 76 2.62 -2.37 -0.84
N ALA A 77 1.54 -1.86 -0.27
CA ALA A 77 0.52 -1.08 -0.99
C ALA A 77 0.99 0.31 -1.43
N GLN A 78 1.92 0.91 -0.69
CA GLN A 78 2.55 2.18 -1.05
C GLN A 78 3.67 2.04 -2.10
N LEU A 79 3.94 0.82 -2.58
CA LEU A 79 4.94 0.56 -3.61
C LEU A 79 4.27 -0.03 -4.86
N LEU A 80 4.43 0.69 -5.96
CA LEU A 80 4.00 0.29 -7.29
C LEU A 80 5.19 -0.26 -8.09
N ARG A 81 4.92 -1.04 -9.13
CA ARG A 81 5.95 -1.53 -10.07
C ARG A 81 5.66 -1.03 -11.49
N CYS A 82 6.58 -0.30 -12.14
CA CYS A 82 6.38 0.12 -13.55
C CYS A 82 6.32 -1.15 -14.41
N ARG A 83 5.25 -1.34 -15.20
CA ARG A 83 5.16 -2.50 -16.12
C ARG A 83 6.22 -2.48 -17.22
N LYS A 84 6.78 -1.31 -17.55
CA LYS A 84 7.78 -1.16 -18.61
C LYS A 84 9.22 -1.36 -18.13
N CYS A 85 9.64 -0.73 -17.03
CA CYS A 85 11.01 -0.85 -16.53
C CYS A 85 11.17 -1.77 -15.31
N ASN A 86 10.08 -2.23 -14.71
CA ASN A 86 10.04 -3.04 -13.48
C ASN A 86 10.58 -2.36 -12.21
N GLU A 87 10.84 -1.05 -12.27
CA GLU A 87 11.29 -0.26 -11.12
C GLU A 87 10.18 -0.14 -10.07
N LYS A 88 10.55 -0.17 -8.78
CA LYS A 88 9.63 0.07 -7.67
C LYS A 88 9.47 1.57 -7.46
N VAL A 89 8.25 2.05 -7.57
CA VAL A 89 7.91 3.48 -7.50
C VAL A 89 7.01 3.70 -6.30
N PRO A 90 7.28 4.70 -5.44
CA PRO A 90 6.36 5.08 -4.38
C PRO A 90 5.01 5.51 -4.97
N PHE A 91 3.90 5.05 -4.39
CA PHE A 91 2.54 5.31 -4.86
C PHE A 91 2.26 6.80 -5.10
N ARG A 92 2.68 7.66 -4.17
CA ARG A 92 2.55 9.12 -4.28
C ARG A 92 3.35 9.77 -5.43
N LYS A 93 4.37 9.08 -5.96
CA LYS A 93 5.25 9.55 -7.04
C LYS A 93 5.00 8.80 -8.35
N ALA A 94 3.85 8.13 -8.48
CA ALA A 94 3.50 7.35 -9.66
C ALA A 94 3.43 8.21 -10.92
N ASP A 95 2.79 9.38 -10.86
CA ASP A 95 2.67 10.28 -12.01
C ASP A 95 4.01 10.88 -12.43
N ASP A 96 4.90 11.18 -11.47
CA ASP A 96 6.23 11.73 -11.71
C ASP A 96 7.21 10.70 -12.31
N HIS A 97 6.88 9.41 -12.27
CA HIS A 97 7.77 8.37 -12.76
C HIS A 97 7.86 8.39 -14.29
N ARG A 98 9.07 8.73 -14.77
CA ARG A 98 9.46 8.67 -16.18
C ARG A 98 10.20 7.36 -16.42
N CYS A 99 9.56 6.46 -17.16
CA CYS A 99 10.09 5.13 -17.42
C CYS A 99 11.16 5.27 -18.54
N THR A 100 12.45 5.11 -18.19
CA THR A 100 13.62 5.36 -19.08
C THR A 100 13.88 4.26 -20.10
N ARG A 101 13.19 3.12 -19.97
CA ARG A 101 13.11 2.07 -21.00
C ARG A 101 12.16 2.53 -22.10
N PHE A 102 12.55 3.64 -22.72
CA PHE A 102 11.95 4.19 -23.92
C PHE A 102 12.16 3.17 -25.05
N ASP A 103 11.12 2.94 -25.83
CA ASP A 103 11.23 2.25 -27.12
C ASP A 103 12.33 2.97 -27.91
N PRO A 104 13.45 2.32 -28.32
CA PRO A 104 14.38 2.98 -29.22
C PRO A 104 13.58 3.40 -30.45
N PRO A 105 13.73 4.64 -30.96
CA PRO A 105 13.07 5.01 -32.20
C PRO A 105 13.46 3.98 -33.25
N ILE A 106 12.46 3.32 -33.83
CA ILE A 106 12.66 2.42 -34.97
C ILE A 106 13.18 3.31 -36.09
N GLU A 107 14.49 3.35 -36.26
CA GLU A 107 15.09 4.00 -37.42
C GLU A 107 14.82 3.11 -38.62
N PHE A 108 13.84 3.52 -39.44
CA PHE A 108 13.65 2.96 -40.76
C PHE A 108 14.78 3.46 -41.65
N PHE A 109 15.76 2.60 -41.92
CA PHE A 109 16.72 2.84 -42.98
C PHE A 109 16.00 2.62 -44.32
N PHE A 110 15.74 3.70 -45.05
CA PHE A 110 15.28 3.68 -46.43
C PHE A 110 16.48 3.86 -47.37
#